data_AF-A0A421JW89-F1
#
_entry.id   AF-A0A421JW89-F1
#
_cell.length_a   1.000
_cell.length_b   1.000
_cell.length_c   1.000
_cell.angle_alpha   90.00
_cell.angle_beta   90.00
_cell.angle_gamma   90.00
#
_symmetry.space_group_name_H-M   'P 1'
#
loop_
_entity.id
_entity.type
_entity.pdbx_description
1 polymer ?
#
loop_
_entity_poly.entity_id
_entity_poly.type
_entity_poly.pdbx_seq_one_letter_code
_entity_poly.pdbx_strand_id
1 'polypeptide(L)'
;MSLTTMVDSNPPAYCVDKELPTYRQVFGNPGWNFVIRNSVTGTGFNIFLSKNAYFQFLQINKYNETEDSRDMQIQGVGIPMFRVTGSLSAINIKPLIFKKYVANKHRPFNAHKDYYQFCAVKKKSHVFYASYVFKFTPDIEDPSQDFQVVMFNHSSLPISDYVYKEEKHRWIQEDTNQKYQYRHTILDSGQESLTDGWDGQSDKLKRTWKSPLFSSNSSFGSTFPRKQIIPTGEFYGSNCSSILNMTSVNTVSGYAELKSRDEHEEYLRDYQEISEVPLDHLVQICIATVLKTEKV
;
A
#
# COMPACT_ATOMS: atom_id res chain seq x y z
N MET A 1 -37.79 -48.91 -24.37
CA MET A 1 -38.11 -47.48 -24.46
C MET A 1 -38.07 -46.92 -23.05
N SER A 2 -37.12 -46.03 -22.76
CA SER A 2 -37.20 -45.04 -21.68
C SER A 2 -36.02 -44.09 -21.86
N LEU A 3 -36.30 -42.92 -22.44
CA LEU A 3 -35.40 -41.79 -22.52
C LEU A 3 -35.57 -40.99 -21.23
N THR A 4 -34.54 -41.01 -20.38
CA THR A 4 -34.45 -40.15 -19.21
C THR A 4 -34.10 -38.75 -19.69
N THR A 5 -35.07 -37.84 -19.63
CA THR A 5 -34.89 -36.40 -19.86
C THR A 5 -34.11 -35.80 -18.70
N MET A 6 -32.88 -35.36 -18.97
CA MET A 6 -32.13 -34.53 -18.03
C MET A 6 -32.74 -33.14 -17.98
N VAL A 7 -33.11 -32.71 -16.78
CA VAL A 7 -33.54 -31.35 -16.48
C VAL A 7 -32.31 -30.44 -16.54
N ASP A 8 -32.27 -29.64 -17.59
CA ASP A 8 -31.29 -28.57 -17.80
C ASP A 8 -31.50 -27.49 -16.74
N SER A 9 -30.64 -27.49 -15.71
CA SER A 9 -30.67 -26.50 -14.63
C SER A 9 -29.74 -25.36 -15.00
N ASN A 10 -30.24 -24.46 -15.85
CA ASN A 10 -29.58 -23.17 -16.06
C ASN A 10 -29.53 -22.43 -14.71
N PRO A 11 -28.33 -22.08 -14.19
CA PRO A 11 -28.22 -21.25 -13.00
C PRO A 11 -28.87 -19.89 -13.26
N PRO A 12 -29.47 -19.24 -12.24
CA PRO A 12 -30.17 -17.98 -12.43
C PRO A 12 -29.22 -16.96 -13.05
N ALA A 13 -29.65 -16.38 -14.17
CA ALA A 13 -28.95 -15.30 -14.84
C ALA A 13 -28.68 -14.19 -13.80
N TYR A 14 -27.41 -14.00 -13.45
CA TYR A 14 -26.98 -12.84 -12.70
C TYR A 14 -27.31 -11.61 -13.56
N CYS A 15 -28.23 -10.77 -13.08
CA CYS A 15 -28.43 -9.43 -13.63
C CYS A 15 -27.11 -8.66 -13.52
N VAL A 16 -26.36 -8.63 -14.62
CA VAL A 16 -25.44 -7.55 -14.94
C VAL A 16 -26.32 -6.34 -15.27
N ASP A 17 -25.84 -5.12 -14.98
CA ASP A 17 -26.53 -3.83 -15.20
C ASP A 17 -27.29 -3.22 -14.01
N LYS A 18 -26.69 -3.26 -12.83
CA LYS A 18 -26.67 -2.05 -12.00
C LYS A 18 -25.25 -1.49 -12.05
N GLU A 19 -25.07 -0.34 -12.69
CA GLU A 19 -23.84 0.44 -12.56
C GLU A 19 -23.54 0.59 -11.06
N LEU A 20 -22.42 0.00 -10.62
CA LEU A 20 -21.94 0.22 -9.27
C LEU A 20 -21.67 1.72 -9.14
N PRO A 21 -22.02 2.35 -8.00
CA PRO A 21 -21.72 3.76 -7.81
C PRO A 21 -20.21 3.96 -8.00
N THR A 22 -19.82 5.11 -8.55
CA THR A 22 -18.46 5.36 -9.08
C THR A 22 -17.35 5.03 -8.07
N TYR A 23 -17.61 5.22 -6.78
CA TYR A 23 -16.70 4.87 -5.68
C TYR A 23 -16.52 3.36 -5.43
N ARG A 24 -17.38 2.49 -5.96
CA ARG A 24 -17.28 1.02 -5.90
C ARG A 24 -16.75 0.39 -7.19
N GLN A 25 -16.52 1.18 -8.23
CA GLN A 25 -15.89 0.66 -9.44
C GLN A 25 -14.47 0.19 -9.07
N VAL A 26 -14.25 -1.11 -9.26
CA VAL A 26 -12.93 -1.73 -9.17
C VAL A 26 -12.31 -1.54 -10.55
N PHE A 27 -11.13 -0.93 -10.63
CA PHE A 27 -10.47 -0.65 -11.91
C PHE A 27 -10.47 -1.86 -12.84
N GLY A 28 -10.92 -1.65 -14.08
CA GLY A 28 -10.88 -2.62 -15.16
C GLY A 28 -9.70 -2.47 -16.14
N ASN A 29 -8.77 -1.53 -15.92
CA ASN A 29 -7.80 -1.04 -16.93
C ASN A 29 -6.33 -1.00 -16.42
N PRO A 30 -5.30 -0.85 -17.30
CA PRO A 30 -3.89 -1.14 -17.02
C PRO A 30 -3.31 -0.41 -15.81
N GLY A 31 -2.36 -1.06 -15.14
CA GLY A 31 -1.65 -0.47 -14.02
C GLY A 31 -0.65 -1.41 -13.37
N TRP A 32 0.04 -0.90 -12.36
CA TRP A 32 1.00 -1.65 -11.57
C TRP A 32 0.28 -2.59 -10.58
N ASN A 33 0.84 -3.78 -10.35
CA ASN A 33 0.33 -4.73 -9.37
C ASN A 33 1.44 -5.27 -8.47
N PHE A 34 1.84 -4.46 -7.51
CA PHE A 34 2.92 -4.76 -6.58
C PHE A 34 2.48 -5.81 -5.54
N VAL A 35 3.40 -6.69 -5.16
CA VAL A 35 3.17 -7.72 -4.14
C VAL A 35 4.00 -7.43 -2.90
N ILE A 36 3.35 -7.18 -1.76
CA ILE A 36 3.98 -6.96 -0.46
C ILE A 36 3.87 -8.24 0.36
N ARG A 37 4.95 -9.02 0.43
CA ARG A 37 4.98 -10.32 1.12
C ARG A 37 5.65 -10.22 2.47
N ASN A 38 5.06 -10.85 3.48
CA ASN A 38 5.73 -11.06 4.77
C ASN A 38 7.03 -11.86 4.56
N SER A 39 8.11 -11.49 5.25
CA SER A 39 9.37 -12.23 5.20
C SER A 39 9.21 -13.60 5.85
N VAL A 40 9.69 -14.65 5.16
CA VAL A 40 9.68 -16.04 5.66
C VAL A 40 10.55 -16.19 6.91
N THR A 41 11.57 -15.35 7.07
CA THR A 41 12.49 -15.36 8.23
C THR A 41 11.96 -14.55 9.42
N GLY A 42 10.68 -14.15 9.39
CA GLY A 42 9.95 -13.67 10.57
C GLY A 42 10.06 -12.17 10.87
N THR A 43 10.87 -11.39 10.14
CA THR A 43 10.93 -9.93 10.34
C THR A 43 10.96 -9.19 9.01
N GLY A 44 10.00 -8.29 8.81
CA GLY A 44 9.93 -7.40 7.66
C GLY A 44 9.13 -7.92 6.46
N PHE A 45 9.27 -7.22 5.33
CA PHE A 45 8.55 -7.50 4.08
C PHE A 45 9.51 -7.48 2.91
N ASN A 46 9.21 -8.27 1.87
CA ASN A 46 9.79 -8.10 0.55
C ASN A 46 8.68 -7.63 -0.39
N ILE A 47 8.97 -6.60 -1.17
CA ILE A 47 8.04 -6.02 -2.14
C ILE A 47 8.52 -6.35 -3.54
N PHE A 48 7.65 -6.92 -4.36
CA PHE A 48 7.94 -7.33 -5.73
C PHE A 48 7.10 -6.52 -6.72
N LEU A 49 7.62 -6.35 -7.94
CA LEU A 49 6.91 -5.66 -9.03
C LEU A 49 5.59 -6.34 -9.40
N SER A 50 5.58 -7.67 -9.34
CA SER A 50 4.43 -8.49 -9.70
C SER A 50 4.48 -9.85 -9.02
N LYS A 51 3.38 -10.60 -9.13
CA LYS A 51 3.36 -12.03 -8.74
C LYS A 51 4.38 -12.85 -9.53
N ASN A 52 4.55 -12.54 -10.82
CA ASN A 52 5.50 -13.25 -11.67
C ASN A 52 6.93 -13.06 -11.17
N ALA A 53 7.33 -11.82 -10.86
CA ALA A 53 8.64 -11.51 -10.27
C ALA A 53 8.87 -12.26 -8.95
N TYR A 54 7.83 -12.38 -8.11
CA TYR A 54 7.90 -13.20 -6.90
C TYR A 54 8.09 -14.69 -7.18
N PHE A 55 7.40 -15.27 -8.16
CA PHE A 55 7.59 -16.68 -8.53
C PHE A 55 8.99 -16.93 -9.11
N GLN A 56 9.50 -16.03 -9.94
CA GLN A 56 10.87 -16.07 -10.44
C GLN A 56 11.89 -16.01 -9.29
N PHE A 57 11.70 -15.12 -8.32
CA PHE A 57 12.51 -15.08 -7.10
C PHE A 57 12.54 -16.42 -6.36
N LEU A 58 11.37 -17.07 -6.19
CA LEU A 58 11.31 -18.38 -5.54
C LEU A 58 12.04 -19.46 -6.33
N GLN A 59 11.92 -19.45 -7.67
CA GLN A 59 12.61 -20.42 -8.52
C GLN A 59 14.13 -20.24 -8.42
N ILE A 60 14.62 -19.01 -8.59
CA ILE A 60 16.05 -18.69 -8.48
C ILE A 60 16.63 -19.12 -7.12
N ASN A 61 15.90 -18.92 -6.02
CA ASN A 61 16.39 -19.34 -4.69
C ASN A 61 16.22 -20.84 -4.38
N LYS A 62 15.43 -21.58 -5.17
CA LYS A 62 15.20 -23.02 -4.96
C LYS A 62 16.25 -23.86 -5.68
N TYR A 63 16.73 -23.41 -6.83
CA TYR A 63 17.77 -24.06 -7.61
C TYR A 63 19.09 -23.33 -7.36
N ASN A 64 19.93 -23.84 -6.45
CA ASN A 64 21.28 -23.31 -6.15
C ASN A 64 22.03 -22.85 -7.40
N GLU A 65 22.81 -21.76 -7.28
CA GLU A 65 23.62 -21.06 -8.31
C GLU A 65 23.94 -21.85 -9.60
N THR A 66 22.97 -22.02 -10.50
CA THR A 66 23.22 -22.43 -11.90
C THR A 66 23.70 -21.21 -12.69
N GLU A 67 24.39 -21.42 -13.82
CA GLU A 67 24.75 -20.32 -14.73
C GLU A 67 23.52 -19.51 -15.16
N ASP A 68 22.42 -20.19 -15.51
CA ASP A 68 21.13 -19.56 -15.82
C ASP A 68 20.61 -18.66 -14.68
N SER A 69 20.74 -19.10 -13.42
CA SER A 69 20.30 -18.31 -12.26
C SER A 69 21.16 -17.05 -12.07
N ARG A 70 22.46 -17.12 -12.39
CA ARG A 70 23.37 -15.98 -12.34
C ARG A 70 23.07 -14.99 -13.45
N ASP A 71 22.81 -15.47 -14.67
CA ASP A 71 22.44 -14.62 -15.80
C ASP A 71 21.10 -13.92 -15.57
N MET A 72 20.10 -14.64 -15.02
CA MET A 72 18.83 -14.04 -14.59
C MET A 72 19.02 -12.96 -13.52
N GLN A 73 19.91 -13.18 -12.54
CA GLN A 73 20.21 -12.18 -11.52
C GLN A 73 20.92 -10.94 -12.08
N ILE A 74 21.85 -11.11 -13.03
CA ILE A 74 22.51 -10.01 -13.74
C ILE A 74 21.49 -9.19 -14.55
N GLN A 75 20.48 -9.86 -15.12
CA GLN A 75 19.37 -9.23 -15.83
C GLN A 75 18.33 -8.58 -14.92
N GLY A 76 18.47 -8.69 -13.59
CA GLY A 76 17.52 -8.12 -12.65
C GLY A 76 16.27 -8.96 -12.39
N VAL A 77 16.19 -10.17 -12.96
CA VAL A 77 15.01 -11.04 -12.90
C VAL A 77 14.83 -11.61 -11.49
N GLY A 78 13.60 -11.56 -11.00
CA GLY A 78 13.27 -12.09 -9.67
C GLY A 78 13.90 -11.32 -8.52
N ILE A 79 14.41 -10.11 -8.73
CA ILE A 79 14.91 -9.27 -7.64
C ILE A 79 13.72 -8.56 -6.97
N PRO A 80 13.57 -8.63 -5.63
CA PRO A 80 12.59 -7.78 -4.94
C PRO A 80 12.92 -6.31 -5.19
N MET A 81 11.92 -5.46 -5.33
CA MET A 81 12.13 -4.01 -5.45
C MET A 81 12.51 -3.40 -4.10
N PHE A 82 11.83 -3.81 -3.03
CA PHE A 82 12.16 -3.38 -1.67
C PHE A 82 12.36 -4.54 -0.72
N ARG A 83 13.28 -4.35 0.22
CA ARG A 83 13.28 -5.05 1.51
C ARG A 83 12.93 -4.06 2.60
N VAL A 84 11.92 -4.40 3.38
CA VAL A 84 11.41 -3.59 4.48
C VAL A 84 11.79 -4.25 5.79
N THR A 85 12.35 -3.49 6.72
CA THR A 85 12.78 -3.98 8.05
C THR A 85 12.34 -3.03 9.15
N GLY A 86 12.33 -3.48 10.41
CA GLY A 86 11.85 -2.68 11.54
C GLY A 86 10.45 -3.09 11.99
N SER A 87 9.88 -2.35 12.94
CA SER A 87 8.54 -2.61 13.49
C SER A 87 7.95 -1.35 14.09
N LEU A 88 6.76 -0.97 13.62
CA LEU A 88 5.98 0.15 14.17
C LEU A 88 5.14 -0.26 15.38
N SER A 89 5.36 -1.47 15.92
CA SER A 89 4.66 -1.96 17.11
C SER A 89 4.94 -1.07 18.33
N ALA A 90 3.92 -0.87 19.17
CA ALA A 90 4.04 -0.11 20.41
C ALA A 90 5.04 -0.73 21.41
N ILE A 91 5.32 -2.04 21.30
CA ILE A 91 6.16 -2.78 22.25
C ILE A 91 7.66 -2.63 21.93
N ASN A 92 8.02 -2.59 20.65
CA ASN A 92 9.41 -2.48 20.20
C ASN A 92 9.50 -1.51 19.02
N ILE A 93 9.33 -0.23 19.33
CA ILE A 93 9.29 0.84 18.33
C ILE A 93 10.66 0.94 17.67
N LYS A 94 10.74 0.47 16.42
CA LYS A 94 11.88 0.66 15.53
C LYS A 94 11.38 1.32 14.24
N PRO A 95 12.12 2.30 13.70
CA PRO A 95 11.74 2.88 12.41
C PRO A 95 11.58 1.78 11.36
N LEU A 96 10.55 1.89 10.54
CA LEU A 96 10.37 1.00 9.39
C LEU A 96 11.28 1.52 8.27
N ILE A 97 12.23 0.71 7.82
CA ILE A 97 13.24 1.07 6.83
C ILE A 97 12.99 0.33 5.53
N PHE A 98 12.78 1.08 4.46
CA PHE A 98 12.64 0.58 3.08
C PHE A 98 13.99 0.69 2.38
N LYS A 99 14.57 -0.47 2.09
CA LYS A 99 15.78 -0.60 1.28
C LYS A 99 15.37 -0.88 -0.15
N LYS A 100 15.60 0.08 -1.05
CA LYS A 100 15.36 -0.09 -2.49
C LYS A 100 16.55 -0.81 -3.10
N TYR A 101 16.29 -1.93 -3.76
CA TYR A 101 17.33 -2.64 -4.46
C TYR A 101 17.65 -1.96 -5.79
N VAL A 102 18.90 -2.09 -6.23
CA VAL A 102 19.40 -1.55 -7.48
C VAL A 102 19.94 -2.70 -8.31
N ALA A 103 19.50 -2.81 -9.56
CA ALA A 103 20.02 -3.82 -10.46
C ALA A 103 21.48 -3.49 -10.83
N ASN A 104 22.35 -4.51 -10.83
CA ASN A 104 23.73 -4.38 -11.27
C ASN A 104 23.93 -5.21 -12.54
N LYS A 105 24.28 -4.58 -13.65
CA LYS A 105 24.44 -5.24 -14.95
C LYS A 105 25.83 -5.90 -15.14
N HIS A 106 26.77 -5.68 -14.22
CA HIS A 106 28.17 -6.11 -14.37
C HIS A 106 28.55 -7.27 -13.46
N ARG A 107 27.78 -7.52 -12.41
CA ARG A 107 27.99 -8.64 -11.49
C ARG A 107 26.66 -9.18 -10.98
N PRO A 108 26.62 -10.42 -10.49
CA PRO A 108 25.44 -10.97 -9.84
C PRO A 108 24.95 -10.06 -8.70
N PHE A 109 23.62 -10.00 -8.59
CA PHE A 109 22.93 -9.24 -7.56
C PHE A 109 23.29 -9.73 -6.15
N ASN A 110 23.59 -8.78 -5.28
CA ASN A 110 23.94 -9.02 -3.89
C ASN A 110 22.95 -8.29 -2.98
N ALA A 111 22.02 -9.03 -2.39
CA ALA A 111 20.99 -8.49 -1.48
C ALA A 111 21.54 -7.78 -0.23
N HIS A 112 22.84 -7.92 0.08
CA HIS A 112 23.50 -7.25 1.20
C HIS A 112 24.24 -5.97 0.81
N LYS A 113 24.43 -5.72 -0.49
CA LYS A 113 25.20 -4.57 -0.99
C LYS A 113 24.43 -3.70 -2.00
N ASP A 114 23.58 -4.31 -2.81
CA ASP A 114 22.91 -3.67 -3.95
C ASP A 114 21.61 -2.99 -3.55
N TYR A 115 21.67 -2.15 -2.51
CA TYR A 115 20.53 -1.37 -2.07
C TYR A 115 20.95 -0.04 -1.47
N TYR A 116 20.01 0.89 -1.44
CA TYR A 116 20.10 2.11 -0.63
C TYR A 116 18.84 2.26 0.22
N GLN A 117 18.91 3.08 1.26
CA GLN A 117 17.73 3.43 2.06
C GLN A 117 16.91 4.46 1.29
N PHE A 118 15.75 4.05 0.79
CA PHE A 118 14.86 4.92 0.04
C PHE A 118 13.86 5.64 0.93
N CYS A 119 13.34 4.95 1.97
CA CYS A 119 12.39 5.54 2.89
C CYS A 119 12.63 5.05 4.32
N ALA A 120 12.52 5.96 5.29
CA ALA A 120 12.49 5.65 6.71
C ALA A 120 11.21 6.21 7.34
N VAL A 121 10.48 5.38 8.08
CA VAL A 121 9.19 5.73 8.66
C VAL A 121 9.21 5.66 10.18
N LYS A 122 8.71 6.70 10.82
CA LYS A 122 8.52 6.75 12.28
C LYS A 122 7.05 6.95 12.61
N LYS A 123 6.53 6.14 13.54
CA LYS A 123 5.18 6.27 14.10
C LYS A 123 5.22 7.07 15.40
N LYS A 124 4.19 7.89 15.61
CA LYS A 124 3.89 8.51 16.91
C LYS A 124 2.41 8.40 17.21
N SER A 125 2.10 7.91 18.41
CA SER A 125 0.73 7.76 18.88
C SER A 125 0.27 9.03 19.57
N HIS A 126 -0.92 9.50 19.20
CA HIS A 126 -1.64 10.58 19.86
C HIS A 126 -2.98 10.03 20.37
N VAL A 127 -3.73 10.84 21.13
CA VAL A 127 -4.97 10.38 21.77
C VAL A 127 -6.03 9.93 20.76
N PHE A 128 -6.18 10.67 19.66
CA PHE A 128 -7.25 10.46 18.67
C PHE A 128 -6.75 10.04 17.28
N TYR A 129 -5.43 9.95 17.09
CA TYR A 129 -4.82 9.59 15.81
C TYR A 129 -3.39 9.09 16.03
N ALA A 130 -2.82 8.48 15.00
CA ALA A 130 -1.39 8.24 14.90
C ALA A 130 -0.81 9.07 13.75
N SER A 131 0.42 9.54 13.87
CA SER A 131 1.15 10.18 12.78
C SER A 131 2.31 9.31 12.32
N TYR A 132 2.51 9.23 11.00
CA TYR A 132 3.61 8.53 10.36
C TYR A 132 4.44 9.53 9.57
N VAL A 133 5.71 9.67 9.94
CA VAL A 133 6.65 10.55 9.25
C VAL A 133 7.51 9.70 8.33
N PHE A 134 7.33 9.89 7.03
CA PHE A 134 8.10 9.25 5.96
C PHE A 134 9.20 10.20 5.53
N LYS A 135 10.46 9.78 5.65
CA LYS A 135 11.61 10.50 5.10
C LYS A 135 12.10 9.76 3.88
N PHE A 136 12.03 10.41 2.72
CA PHE A 136 12.41 9.85 1.44
C PHE A 136 13.79 10.36 1.03
N THR A 137 14.61 9.45 0.52
CA THR A 137 15.90 9.70 -0.10
C THR A 137 15.88 9.02 -1.47
N PRO A 138 15.30 9.67 -2.50
CA PRO A 138 15.09 9.06 -3.82
C PRO A 138 16.38 8.66 -4.52
N ASP A 139 17.39 9.52 -4.39
CA ASP A 139 18.73 9.39 -4.93
C ASP A 139 19.74 9.59 -3.80
N ILE A 140 20.71 8.67 -3.68
CA ILE A 140 21.75 8.75 -2.65
C ILE A 140 22.86 9.74 -3.03
N GLU A 141 22.99 10.05 -4.32
CA GLU A 141 24.02 10.96 -4.85
C GLU A 141 23.54 12.42 -4.85
N ASP A 142 22.21 12.63 -4.78
CA ASP A 142 21.58 13.95 -4.77
C ASP A 142 20.64 14.17 -3.56
N PRO A 143 21.19 14.57 -2.40
CA PRO A 143 20.39 14.88 -1.21
C PRO A 143 19.41 16.05 -1.37
N SER A 144 19.52 16.86 -2.45
CA SER A 144 18.58 17.96 -2.69
C SER A 144 17.18 17.45 -3.06
N GLN A 145 17.08 16.18 -3.45
CA GLN A 145 15.82 15.49 -3.73
C GLN A 145 15.19 14.87 -2.48
N ASP A 146 15.80 14.97 -1.30
CA ASP A 146 15.22 14.45 -0.07
C ASP A 146 13.96 15.23 0.30
N PHE A 147 12.90 14.51 0.66
CA PHE A 147 11.65 15.13 1.09
C PHE A 147 10.96 14.32 2.19
N GLN A 148 9.96 14.94 2.80
CA GLN A 148 9.17 14.34 3.88
C GLN A 148 7.69 14.34 3.55
N VAL A 149 7.02 13.24 3.87
CA VAL A 149 5.55 13.16 3.90
C VAL A 149 5.11 12.81 5.31
N VAL A 150 4.04 13.45 5.79
CA VAL A 150 3.42 13.14 7.08
C VAL A 150 2.01 12.65 6.82
N MET A 151 1.74 11.41 7.23
CA MET A 151 0.40 10.82 7.19
C MET A 151 -0.22 10.80 8.58
N PHE A 152 -1.46 11.24 8.68
CA PHE A 152 -2.27 11.15 9.88
C PHE A 152 -3.30 10.04 9.71
N ASN A 153 -3.30 9.06 10.61
CA ASN A 153 -4.28 7.97 10.63
C ASN A 153 -5.25 8.16 11.79
N HIS A 154 -6.53 8.26 11.51
CA HIS A 154 -7.54 8.48 12.54
C HIS A 154 -7.76 7.22 13.39
N SER A 155 -8.03 7.38 14.68
CA SER A 155 -8.17 6.24 15.61
C SER A 155 -9.49 5.46 15.53
N SER A 156 -10.56 6.09 15.04
CA SER A 156 -11.91 5.51 14.95
C SER A 156 -12.51 5.53 13.54
N LEU A 157 -12.39 6.64 12.83
CA LEU A 157 -12.72 6.75 11.40
C LEU A 157 -11.79 5.89 10.53
N PRO A 158 -12.30 5.32 9.42
CA PRO A 158 -11.54 4.43 8.53
C PRO A 158 -10.67 5.20 7.55
N ILE A 159 -10.02 6.29 7.96
CA ILE A 159 -9.28 7.17 7.04
C ILE A 159 -7.86 7.46 7.51
N SER A 160 -6.96 7.59 6.54
CA SER A 160 -5.60 8.09 6.72
C SER A 160 -5.29 9.13 5.65
N ASP A 161 -4.93 10.34 6.06
CA ASP A 161 -4.72 11.46 5.13
C ASP A 161 -3.27 11.95 5.16
N TYR A 162 -2.79 12.43 4.02
CA TYR A 162 -1.47 13.03 3.88
C TYR A 162 -1.47 14.05 2.74
N VAL A 163 -0.50 14.97 2.74
CA VAL A 163 -0.24 15.86 1.61
C VAL A 163 0.99 15.38 0.87
N TYR A 164 0.91 15.30 -0.45
CA TYR A 164 2.02 15.00 -1.33
C TYR A 164 1.84 15.78 -2.63
N LYS A 165 2.90 16.43 -3.14
CA LYS A 165 2.85 17.30 -4.32
C LYS A 165 1.69 18.32 -4.29
N GLU A 166 1.49 18.96 -3.14
CA GLU A 166 0.43 19.95 -2.90
C GLU A 166 -1.02 19.41 -2.96
N GLU A 167 -1.20 18.11 -3.15
CA GLU A 167 -2.51 17.45 -3.18
C GLU A 167 -2.81 16.75 -1.86
N LYS A 168 -4.09 16.74 -1.49
CA LYS A 168 -4.60 16.00 -0.34
C LYS A 168 -4.94 14.59 -0.77
N HIS A 169 -4.27 13.62 -0.17
CA HIS A 169 -4.49 12.20 -0.42
C HIS A 169 -5.15 11.55 0.78
N ARG A 170 -5.99 10.56 0.51
CA ARG A 170 -6.67 9.76 1.53
C ARG A 170 -6.63 8.28 1.19
N TRP A 171 -6.27 7.48 2.18
CA TRP A 171 -6.55 6.05 2.22
C TRP A 171 -7.78 5.79 3.07
N ILE A 172 -8.69 4.96 2.55
CA ILE A 172 -9.96 4.61 3.16
C ILE A 172 -9.96 3.11 3.41
N GLN A 173 -10.16 2.70 4.66
CA GLN A 173 -10.26 1.30 5.04
C GLN A 173 -11.66 0.77 4.69
N GLU A 174 -11.73 -0.17 3.75
CA GLU A 174 -12.96 -0.78 3.23
C GLU A 174 -13.14 -2.22 3.72
N ASP A 175 -12.70 -2.52 4.95
CA ASP A 175 -12.74 -3.87 5.49
C ASP A 175 -14.15 -4.47 5.41
N THR A 176 -14.23 -5.65 4.80
CA THR A 176 -15.45 -6.47 4.76
C THR A 176 -15.20 -7.77 5.51
N ASN A 177 -16.25 -8.53 5.83
CA ASN A 177 -16.18 -9.78 6.62
C ASN A 177 -15.20 -10.85 6.07
N GLN A 178 -14.62 -10.68 4.88
CA GLN A 178 -13.71 -11.63 4.25
C GLN A 178 -12.44 -11.02 3.65
N LYS A 179 -12.30 -9.68 3.60
CA LYS A 179 -11.18 -9.01 2.93
C LYS A 179 -10.81 -7.74 3.67
N TYR A 180 -9.52 -7.60 3.95
CA TYR A 180 -8.95 -6.35 4.43
C TYR A 180 -8.51 -5.53 3.23
N GLN A 181 -9.09 -4.36 3.06
CA GLN A 181 -8.92 -3.54 1.86
C GLN A 181 -8.73 -2.08 2.24
N TYR A 182 -7.84 -1.41 1.53
CA TYR A 182 -7.81 0.04 1.50
C TYR A 182 -7.96 0.55 0.07
N ARG A 183 -8.69 1.66 -0.07
CA ARG A 183 -8.79 2.43 -1.31
C ARG A 183 -8.07 3.75 -1.14
N HIS A 184 -7.28 4.14 -2.14
CA HIS A 184 -6.61 5.42 -2.19
C HIS A 184 -7.33 6.37 -3.14
N THR A 185 -7.50 7.61 -2.71
CA THR A 185 -8.14 8.67 -3.47
C THR A 185 -7.45 10.02 -3.27
N ILE A 186 -7.56 10.88 -4.28
CA ILE A 186 -7.19 12.31 -4.20
C ILE A 186 -8.45 13.09 -3.83
N LEU A 187 -8.37 13.87 -2.76
CA LEU A 187 -9.49 14.67 -2.25
C LEU A 187 -9.65 15.95 -3.07
N ASP A 188 -10.89 16.36 -3.29
CA ASP A 188 -11.18 17.64 -3.91
C ASP A 188 -10.77 18.79 -2.97
N SER A 189 -10.44 19.97 -3.52
CA SER A 189 -9.89 21.11 -2.76
C SER A 189 -10.74 21.51 -1.54
N GLY A 190 -12.08 21.43 -1.67
CA GLY A 190 -13.03 21.76 -0.60
C GLY A 190 -13.37 20.60 0.34
N GLN A 191 -12.85 19.39 0.11
CA GLN A 191 -13.16 18.23 0.93
C GLN A 191 -12.32 18.24 2.21
N GLU A 192 -12.98 17.98 3.35
CA GLU A 192 -12.35 18.00 4.65
C GLU A 192 -11.31 16.89 4.79
N SER A 193 -10.16 17.22 5.38
CA SER A 193 -9.04 16.30 5.59
C SER A 193 -8.42 16.46 6.97
N LEU A 194 -7.84 15.38 7.52
CA LEU A 194 -7.03 15.44 8.74
C LEU A 194 -5.87 16.43 8.59
N THR A 195 -5.36 16.62 7.36
CA THR A 195 -4.26 17.55 7.10
C THR A 195 -4.67 19.02 7.21
N ASP A 196 -5.96 19.35 7.24
CA ASP A 196 -6.43 20.73 7.45
C ASP A 196 -6.10 21.25 8.85
N GLY A 197 -5.94 20.33 9.81
CA GLY A 197 -5.46 20.64 11.16
C GLY A 197 -3.94 20.73 11.26
N TRP A 198 -3.18 20.45 10.20
CA TRP A 198 -1.72 20.38 10.23
C TRP A 198 -1.08 21.76 10.06
N ASP A 199 0.13 21.94 10.60
CA ASP A 199 0.94 23.16 10.43
C ASP A 199 1.91 23.08 9.24
N GLY A 200 1.92 21.95 8.52
CA GLY A 200 2.79 21.70 7.37
C GLY A 200 4.23 21.32 7.72
N GLN A 201 4.61 21.26 9.01
CA GLN A 201 6.00 21.01 9.42
C GLN A 201 6.14 19.95 10.52
N SER A 202 5.23 19.92 11.49
CA SER A 202 5.33 19.03 12.64
C SER A 202 4.69 17.66 12.39
N ASP A 203 4.74 16.78 13.38
CA ASP A 203 4.03 15.50 13.39
C ASP A 203 2.69 15.58 14.14
N LYS A 204 2.12 16.78 14.28
CA LYS A 204 0.95 17.06 15.12
C LYS A 204 -0.12 17.84 14.38
N LEU A 205 -1.36 17.48 14.65
CA LEU A 205 -2.52 18.31 14.37
C LEU A 205 -2.69 19.37 15.47
N LYS A 206 -3.11 20.57 15.09
CA LYS A 206 -3.45 21.68 15.99
C LYS A 206 -4.55 21.24 16.94
N ARG A 207 -4.33 21.42 18.25
CA ARG A 207 -5.26 21.00 19.32
C ARG A 207 -6.67 21.60 19.21
N THR A 208 -6.79 22.76 18.58
CA THR A 208 -8.04 23.51 18.44
C THR A 208 -8.78 23.21 17.14
N TRP A 209 -8.25 22.34 16.29
CA TRP A 209 -8.92 21.99 15.05
C TRP A 209 -10.21 21.21 15.32
N LYS A 210 -11.33 21.78 14.88
CA LYS A 210 -12.67 21.21 14.97
C LYS A 210 -13.26 21.25 13.56
N SER A 211 -13.51 20.10 12.97
CA SER A 211 -14.30 19.98 11.73
C SER A 211 -15.52 19.11 12.03
N PRO A 212 -16.71 19.40 11.45
CA PRO A 212 -17.90 18.59 11.60
C PRO A 212 -17.65 17.08 11.42
N LEU A 213 -16.92 16.68 10.38
CA LEU A 213 -16.59 15.28 10.08
C LEU A 213 -15.73 14.61 11.17
N PHE A 214 -14.87 15.38 11.82
CA PHE A 214 -13.91 14.90 12.84
C PHE A 214 -14.33 15.22 14.27
N SER A 215 -15.42 15.98 14.46
CA SER A 215 -15.95 16.42 15.75
C SER A 215 -16.91 15.42 16.39
N SER A 216 -17.35 14.39 15.66
CA SER A 216 -18.22 13.37 16.21
C SER A 216 -17.42 12.34 17.03
N ASN A 217 -17.74 12.24 18.32
CA ASN A 217 -17.20 11.35 19.37
C ASN A 217 -16.21 11.97 20.37
N SER A 218 -16.26 13.28 20.59
CA SER A 218 -15.68 13.91 21.80
C SER A 218 -16.54 13.73 23.07
N SER A 219 -17.47 12.77 23.11
CA SER A 219 -18.08 12.32 24.37
C SER A 219 -17.08 11.46 25.13
N PHE A 220 -16.35 12.16 26.01
CA PHE A 220 -15.60 11.63 27.14
C PHE A 220 -16.30 10.41 27.78
N GLY A 221 -15.62 9.27 27.80
CA GLY A 221 -15.99 8.14 28.64
C GLY A 221 -17.01 7.18 28.02
N SER A 222 -16.57 6.31 27.11
CA SER A 222 -17.18 4.97 27.06
C SER A 222 -16.15 3.93 26.65
N THR A 223 -15.90 3.00 27.57
CA THR A 223 -15.06 1.81 27.47
C THR A 223 -15.72 0.72 26.63
N PHE A 224 -16.27 1.08 25.46
CA PHE A 224 -16.85 0.13 24.51
C PHE A 224 -15.93 -0.07 23.32
N PRO A 225 -15.91 -1.28 22.71
CA PRO A 225 -15.04 -1.57 21.58
C PRO A 225 -15.32 -0.55 20.48
N ARG A 226 -14.27 0.15 20.03
CA ARG A 226 -14.30 1.07 18.89
C ARG A 226 -14.90 0.33 17.70
N LYS A 227 -16.21 0.45 17.47
CA LYS A 227 -16.82 0.00 16.23
C LYS A 227 -16.24 0.89 15.14
N GLN A 228 -15.42 0.29 14.27
CA GLN A 228 -14.96 0.98 13.07
C GLN A 228 -16.20 1.41 12.29
N ILE A 229 -16.28 2.71 12.02
CA ILE A 229 -17.36 3.28 11.23
C ILE A 229 -17.17 2.78 9.80
N ILE A 230 -18.24 2.23 9.20
CA ILE A 230 -18.25 1.83 7.80
C ILE A 230 -18.01 3.08 6.95
N PRO A 231 -17.11 3.04 5.95
CA PRO A 231 -16.84 4.21 5.13
C PRO A 231 -18.10 4.68 4.39
N THR A 232 -18.33 5.98 4.41
CA THR A 232 -19.44 6.68 3.77
C THR A 232 -18.96 7.44 2.53
N GLY A 233 -19.90 7.86 1.66
CA GLY A 233 -19.58 8.48 0.38
C GLY A 233 -18.70 9.73 0.49
N GLU A 234 -18.85 10.52 1.57
CA GLU A 234 -18.08 11.74 1.80
C GLU A 234 -16.59 11.50 2.09
N PHE A 235 -16.16 10.27 2.36
CA PHE A 235 -14.74 9.96 2.52
C PHE A 235 -14.01 9.81 1.19
N TYR A 236 -14.73 9.51 0.11
CA TYR A 236 -14.14 9.27 -1.20
C TYR A 236 -13.94 10.59 -1.94
N GLY A 237 -12.77 10.78 -2.53
CA GLY A 237 -12.50 11.89 -3.44
C GLY A 237 -12.92 11.54 -4.87
N SER A 238 -12.68 12.48 -5.77
CA SER A 238 -13.09 12.38 -7.18
C SER A 238 -12.35 11.27 -7.93
N ASN A 239 -11.06 11.08 -7.61
CA ASN A 239 -10.20 10.14 -8.32
C ASN A 239 -9.73 9.02 -7.39
N CYS A 240 -10.09 7.79 -7.72
CA CYS A 240 -9.41 6.62 -7.16
C CYS A 240 -8.08 6.46 -7.90
N SER A 241 -6.97 6.27 -7.18
CA SER A 241 -5.68 5.99 -7.84
C SER A 241 -5.13 4.59 -7.54
N SER A 242 -5.40 4.03 -6.36
CA SER A 242 -4.88 2.71 -5.98
C SER A 242 -5.78 1.93 -5.02
N ILE A 243 -5.60 0.61 -5.00
CA ILE A 243 -6.29 -0.31 -4.09
C ILE A 243 -5.24 -1.24 -3.47
N LEU A 244 -5.21 -1.29 -2.14
CA LEU A 244 -4.44 -2.24 -1.36
C LEU A 244 -5.37 -3.37 -0.89
N ASN A 245 -5.17 -4.58 -1.38
CA ASN A 245 -5.89 -5.77 -0.94
C ASN A 245 -4.96 -6.65 -0.12
N MET A 246 -5.37 -7.04 1.08
CA MET A 246 -4.58 -7.93 1.93
C MET A 246 -5.27 -9.27 2.09
N THR A 247 -4.47 -10.33 2.01
CA THR A 247 -4.84 -11.66 2.49
C THR A 247 -4.58 -11.76 4.00
N SER A 248 -5.10 -12.84 4.63
CA SER A 248 -5.02 -13.09 6.09
C SER A 248 -3.77 -12.48 6.72
N VAL A 249 -3.99 -11.44 7.52
CA VAL A 249 -2.95 -10.51 7.98
C VAL A 249 -1.97 -11.18 8.95
N ASN A 250 -2.40 -12.27 9.60
CA ASN A 250 -1.71 -12.89 10.73
C ASN A 250 -0.92 -14.15 10.38
N THR A 251 -0.74 -14.48 9.09
CA THR A 251 0.04 -15.67 8.70
C THR A 251 1.39 -15.27 8.11
N VAL A 252 2.40 -16.13 8.32
CA VAL A 252 3.71 -16.02 7.65
C VAL A 252 3.57 -16.08 6.12
N SER A 253 2.48 -16.69 5.63
CA SER A 253 2.07 -16.71 4.23
C SER A 253 1.27 -15.48 3.78
N GLY A 254 0.97 -14.55 4.69
CA GLY A 254 0.19 -13.35 4.40
C GLY A 254 0.91 -12.45 3.39
N TYR A 255 0.17 -12.00 2.39
CA TYR A 255 0.63 -11.02 1.40
C TYR A 255 -0.43 -9.95 1.17
N ALA A 256 0.01 -8.81 0.65
CA ALA A 256 -0.88 -7.78 0.12
C ALA A 256 -0.56 -7.51 -1.35
N GLU A 257 -1.58 -7.10 -2.10
CA GLU A 257 -1.49 -6.62 -3.47
C GLU A 257 -1.82 -5.14 -3.47
N LEU A 258 -0.89 -4.32 -3.95
CA LEU A 258 -1.14 -2.92 -4.24
C LEU A 258 -1.32 -2.77 -5.75
N LYS A 259 -2.57 -2.53 -6.15
CA LYS A 259 -2.92 -2.17 -7.53
C LYS A 259 -2.90 -0.65 -7.64
N SER A 260 -2.10 -0.11 -8.54
CA SER A 260 -2.04 1.33 -8.81
C SER A 260 -2.35 1.59 -10.27
N ARG A 261 -3.15 2.61 -10.54
CA ARG A 261 -3.38 3.10 -11.89
C ARG A 261 -2.06 3.62 -12.47
N ASP A 262 -1.83 3.36 -13.74
CA ASP A 262 -0.79 4.06 -14.50
C ASP A 262 -1.41 5.30 -15.15
N GLU A 263 -0.81 6.46 -14.91
CA GLU A 263 -1.24 7.73 -15.50
C GLU A 263 -0.71 7.90 -16.93
N HIS A 264 0.34 7.15 -17.28
CA HIS A 264 0.99 7.18 -18.58
C HIS A 264 0.60 5.94 -19.39
N GLU A 265 -0.43 6.11 -20.22
CA GLU A 265 -0.65 5.42 -21.50
C GLU A 265 -1.79 4.42 -21.70
N GLU A 266 -2.22 4.51 -22.96
CA GLU A 266 -3.18 3.78 -23.77
C GLU A 266 -2.76 2.34 -24.13
N TYR A 267 -1.65 1.81 -23.57
CA TYR A 267 -1.12 0.49 -23.90
C TYR A 267 -0.70 -0.32 -22.66
N LEU A 268 -1.01 -1.62 -22.67
CA LEU A 268 -0.56 -2.59 -21.65
C LEU A 268 0.97 -2.78 -21.78
N ARG A 269 1.76 -2.08 -20.97
CA ARG A 269 3.20 -2.35 -20.84
C ARG A 269 3.44 -3.48 -19.84
N ASP A 270 4.20 -4.50 -20.26
CA ASP A 270 4.73 -5.52 -19.35
C ASP A 270 5.95 -4.95 -18.63
N TYR A 271 5.72 -4.28 -17.49
CA TYR A 271 6.79 -3.75 -16.67
C TYR A 271 7.59 -4.88 -16.00
N GLN A 272 8.86 -5.03 -16.37
CA GLN A 272 9.74 -6.08 -15.84
C GLN A 272 10.89 -5.56 -14.98
N GLU A 273 11.25 -4.28 -15.07
CA GLU A 273 12.41 -3.73 -14.39
C GLU A 273 12.07 -2.83 -13.18
N ILE A 274 12.80 -3.00 -12.08
CA ILE A 274 12.57 -2.23 -10.84
C ILE A 274 12.99 -0.76 -10.97
N SER A 275 13.81 -0.43 -11.97
CA SER A 275 14.27 0.91 -12.31
C SER A 275 13.20 1.76 -12.97
N GLU A 276 12.21 1.13 -13.61
CA GLU A 276 11.19 1.83 -14.39
C GLU A 276 10.05 2.38 -13.54
N VAL A 277 9.96 1.99 -12.27
CA VAL A 277 8.86 2.38 -11.39
C VAL A 277 8.95 3.88 -11.05
N PRO A 278 7.96 4.70 -11.45
CA PRO A 278 7.90 6.11 -11.10
C PRO A 278 7.97 6.38 -9.59
N LEU A 279 8.59 7.49 -9.22
CA LEU A 279 8.75 7.91 -7.82
C LEU A 279 7.42 7.94 -7.05
N ASP A 280 6.34 8.39 -7.69
CA ASP A 280 5.02 8.48 -7.06
C ASP A 280 4.47 7.11 -6.62
N HIS A 281 4.69 6.07 -7.44
CA HIS A 281 4.35 4.70 -7.06
C HIS A 281 5.26 4.20 -5.94
N LEU A 282 6.55 4.54 -5.93
CA LEU A 282 7.46 4.17 -4.84
C LEU A 282 7.04 4.80 -3.50
N VAL A 283 6.61 6.07 -3.50
CA VAL A 283 6.04 6.76 -2.33
C VAL A 283 4.78 6.04 -1.86
N GLN A 284 3.87 5.75 -2.79
CA GLN A 284 2.61 5.08 -2.48
C GLN A 284 2.81 3.67 -1.90
N ILE A 285 3.79 2.93 -2.39
CA ILE A 285 4.18 1.62 -1.85
C ILE A 285 4.63 1.73 -0.39
N CYS A 286 5.42 2.75 -0.06
CA CYS A 286 5.88 2.98 1.31
C CYS A 286 4.69 3.24 2.25
N ILE A 287 3.76 4.09 1.82
CA ILE A 287 2.55 4.42 2.59
C ILE A 287 1.63 3.20 2.74
N ALA A 288 1.32 2.50 1.65
CA ALA A 288 0.50 1.30 1.66
C ALA A 288 1.08 0.18 2.54
N THR A 289 2.41 0.03 2.55
CA THR A 289 3.08 -0.95 3.42
C THR A 289 2.92 -0.60 4.90
N VAL A 290 2.92 0.68 5.27
CA VAL A 290 2.63 1.11 6.64
C VAL A 290 1.20 0.76 7.05
N LEU A 291 0.22 0.96 6.16
CA LEU A 291 -1.17 0.57 6.42
C LEU A 291 -1.31 -0.95 6.61
N LYS A 292 -0.57 -1.74 5.83
CA LYS A 292 -0.46 -3.19 6.05
C LYS A 292 0.11 -3.52 7.42
N THR A 293 1.17 -2.84 7.87
CA THR A 293 1.79 -3.11 9.18
C THR A 293 0.89 -2.78 10.37
N GLU A 294 0.03 -1.77 10.26
CA GLU A 294 -0.89 -1.40 11.35
C GLU A 294 -1.98 -2.44 11.61
N LYS A 295 -2.19 -3.35 10.67
CA LYS A 295 -3.19 -4.41 10.77
C LYS A 295 -2.63 -5.71 11.36
N VAL A 296 -1.30 -5.88 11.38
CA VAL A 296 -0.57 -7.05 11.92
C VAL A 296 -0.26 -6.83 13.39
#